data_AF-A0A4Y8X3E7-F1
#
_entry.id   AF-A0A4Y8X3E7-F1
#
_cell.length_a   1.000
_cell.length_b   1.000
_cell.length_c   1.000
_cell.angle_alpha   90.00
_cell.angle_beta   90.00
_cell.angle_gamma   90.00
#
_symmetry.space_group_name_H-M   'P 1'
#
loop_
_entity.id
_entity.type
_entity.pdbx_description
1 polymer ?
#
loop_
_entity_poly.entity_id
_entity_poly.type
_entity_poly.pdbx_seq_one_letter_code
_entity_poly.pdbx_strand_id
1 'polypeptide(L)'
;MLYLIDPRGAVWQSDYTLARAVARQRVDGRPVDDVPLTTARLEIDPADALDLALRHGLAAPRGILLDGSWVSQVLKPATLKAQRSNQDATAAQLEPVERYTEDEPVKRHHRDVVREGAPRALDKRIEQAEKDAREALQAAPRRELLAHWRGLGGTLPETIDAE
;
A
#
# COMPACT_ATOMS: atom_id res chain seq x y z
N MET A 1 2.59 3.59 -10.16
CA MET A 1 1.53 2.63 -10.49
C MET A 1 0.21 3.29 -10.22
N LEU A 2 -0.72 3.18 -11.15
CA LEU A 2 -2.04 3.79 -11.10
C LEU A 2 -3.06 2.67 -11.33
N TYR A 3 -4.07 2.60 -10.48
CA TYR A 3 -5.19 1.68 -10.64
C TYR A 3 -6.41 2.43 -11.13
N LEU A 4 -7.22 1.81 -12.00
CA LEU A 4 -8.54 2.26 -12.38
C LEU A 4 -9.55 1.21 -11.92
N ILE A 5 -10.44 1.60 -11.02
CA ILE A 5 -11.54 0.78 -10.56
C ILE A 5 -12.77 1.13 -11.40
N ASP A 6 -13.27 0.16 -12.16
CA ASP A 6 -14.43 0.27 -13.05
C ASP A 6 -15.73 -0.08 -12.27
N PRO A 7 -16.86 0.63 -12.49
CA PRO A 7 -18.16 0.34 -11.85
C PRO A 7 -18.64 -1.10 -12.00
N ARG A 8 -18.14 -1.85 -12.98
CA ARG A 8 -18.42 -3.28 -13.20
C ARG A 8 -17.61 -4.22 -12.29
N GLY A 9 -16.78 -3.68 -11.40
CA GLY A 9 -15.95 -4.44 -10.47
C GLY A 9 -14.59 -4.87 -11.03
N ALA A 10 -14.25 -4.47 -12.25
CA ALA A 10 -12.93 -4.74 -12.82
C ALA A 10 -11.91 -3.71 -12.31
N VAL A 11 -10.72 -4.19 -11.93
CA VAL A 11 -9.59 -3.32 -11.59
C VAL A 11 -8.51 -3.44 -12.66
N TRP A 12 -8.12 -2.30 -13.20
CA TRP A 12 -7.08 -2.17 -14.19
C TRP A 12 -5.86 -1.46 -13.59
N GLN A 13 -4.67 -1.73 -14.12
CA GLN A 13 -3.44 -1.09 -13.69
C GLN A 13 -2.70 -0.45 -14.86
N SER A 14 -1.94 0.60 -14.56
CA SER A 14 -1.03 1.28 -15.45
C SER A 14 0.28 1.61 -14.73
N ASP A 15 1.39 1.58 -15.46
CA ASP A 15 2.69 2.03 -14.94
C ASP A 15 2.77 3.55 -14.75
N TYR A 16 1.75 4.27 -15.20
CA TYR A 16 1.66 5.72 -15.00
C TYR A 16 1.52 6.06 -13.51
N THR A 17 1.91 7.28 -13.16
CA THR A 17 1.60 7.87 -11.85
C THR A 17 0.40 8.79 -11.98
N LEU A 18 -0.33 9.01 -10.88
CA LEU A 18 -1.45 9.96 -10.89
C LEU A 18 -1.00 11.36 -11.31
N ALA A 19 0.17 11.80 -10.82
CA ALA A 19 0.77 13.09 -11.20
C ALA A 19 1.02 13.20 -12.71
N ARG A 20 1.53 12.14 -13.36
CA ARG A 20 1.75 12.11 -14.81
C ARG A 20 0.43 12.16 -15.58
N ALA A 21 -0.59 11.45 -15.12
CA ALA A 21 -1.91 11.46 -15.73
C ALA A 21 -2.56 12.86 -15.65
N VAL A 22 -2.54 13.49 -14.47
CA VAL A 22 -3.06 14.86 -14.26
C VAL A 22 -2.28 15.90 -15.08
N ALA A 23 -0.95 15.76 -15.17
CA ALA A 23 -0.14 16.65 -16.00
C ALA A 23 -0.54 16.59 -17.47
N ARG A 24 -0.77 15.38 -18.02
CA ARG A 24 -1.25 15.21 -19.40
C ARG A 24 -2.64 15.78 -19.61
N GLN A 25 -3.55 15.64 -18.65
CA GLN A 25 -4.87 16.27 -18.73
C GLN A 25 -4.76 17.80 -18.88
N ARG A 26 -3.85 18.42 -18.13
CA ARG A 26 -3.63 19.88 -18.19
C ARG A 26 -3.00 20.35 -19.50
N VAL A 27 -2.08 19.57 -20.06
CA VAL A 27 -1.31 19.95 -21.26
C VAL A 27 -2.04 19.55 -22.56
N ASP A 28 -2.52 18.32 -22.62
CA ASP A 28 -3.07 17.72 -23.84
C ASP A 28 -4.61 17.80 -23.89
N GLY A 29 -5.26 18.23 -22.79
CA GLY A 29 -6.73 18.26 -22.67
C GLY A 29 -7.39 16.88 -22.62
N ARG A 30 -6.59 15.81 -22.53
CA ARG A 30 -7.09 14.43 -22.56
C ARG A 30 -7.65 14.00 -21.20
N PRO A 31 -8.61 13.07 -21.16
CA PRO A 31 -9.07 12.48 -19.92
C PRO A 31 -7.93 11.93 -19.06
N VAL A 32 -8.05 12.06 -17.74
CA VAL A 32 -7.02 11.60 -16.80
C VAL A 32 -6.84 10.06 -16.83
N ASP A 33 -7.84 9.34 -17.29
CA ASP A 33 -7.84 7.88 -17.51
C ASP A 33 -7.46 7.46 -18.94
N ASP A 34 -7.02 8.38 -19.81
CA ASP A 34 -6.41 8.07 -21.11
C ASP A 34 -4.96 7.59 -20.94
N VAL A 35 -4.82 6.44 -20.27
CA VAL A 35 -3.56 5.75 -20.00
C VAL A 35 -3.63 4.31 -20.51
N PRO A 36 -2.49 3.70 -20.89
CA PRO A 36 -2.47 2.28 -21.22
C PRO A 36 -2.80 1.46 -19.97
N LEU A 37 -3.83 0.62 -20.07
CA LEU A 37 -4.36 -0.19 -18.98
C LEU A 37 -4.17 -1.68 -19.27
N THR A 38 -3.84 -2.43 -18.23
CA THR A 38 -3.77 -3.89 -18.23
C THR A 38 -4.54 -4.43 -17.02
N THR A 39 -4.92 -5.70 -17.02
CA THR A 39 -5.60 -6.30 -15.86
C THR A 39 -4.72 -6.17 -14.62
N ALA A 40 -5.28 -5.66 -13.52
CA ALA A 40 -4.51 -5.45 -12.31
C ALA A 40 -4.12 -6.78 -11.66
N ARG A 41 -2.88 -6.83 -11.14
CA ARG A 41 -2.44 -7.89 -10.23
C ARG A 41 -2.45 -7.29 -8.83
N LEU A 42 -3.62 -7.31 -8.19
CA LEU A 42 -3.78 -6.78 -6.85
C LEU A 42 -3.27 -7.77 -5.80
N GLU A 43 -2.59 -7.23 -4.80
CA GLU A 43 -2.24 -7.93 -3.55
C GLU A 43 -3.34 -7.77 -2.48
N ILE A 44 -4.43 -7.05 -2.81
CA ILE A 44 -5.61 -6.81 -1.97
C ILE A 44 -6.88 -7.21 -2.71
N ASP A 45 -7.98 -7.38 -1.98
CA ASP A 45 -9.29 -7.62 -2.58
C ASP A 45 -9.74 -6.41 -3.43
N PRO A 46 -10.35 -6.61 -4.61
CA PRO A 46 -10.97 -5.54 -5.38
C PRO A 46 -11.93 -4.63 -4.58
N ALA A 47 -12.65 -5.17 -3.60
CA ALA A 47 -13.53 -4.40 -2.71
C ALA A 47 -12.74 -3.45 -1.81
N ASP A 48 -11.61 -3.89 -1.25
CA ASP A 48 -10.70 -3.06 -0.46
C ASP A 48 -10.06 -1.97 -1.34
N ALA A 49 -9.73 -2.31 -2.59
CA ALA A 49 -9.21 -1.35 -3.55
C ALA A 49 -10.25 -0.25 -3.87
N LEU A 50 -11.53 -0.62 -3.99
CA LEU A 50 -12.63 0.34 -4.16
C LEU A 50 -12.84 1.21 -2.91
N ASP A 51 -12.83 0.62 -1.71
CA ASP A 51 -12.95 1.37 -0.46
C ASP A 51 -11.84 2.43 -0.33
N LEU A 52 -10.59 2.06 -0.62
CA LEU A 52 -9.46 3.00 -0.67
C LEU A 52 -9.62 4.06 -1.76
N ALA A 53 -10.12 3.68 -2.94
CA ALA A 53 -10.38 4.61 -4.03
C ALA A 53 -11.45 5.65 -3.65
N LEU A 54 -12.49 5.27 -2.92
CA LEU A 54 -13.53 6.17 -2.46
C LEU A 54 -13.05 7.15 -1.38
N ARG A 55 -11.97 6.82 -0.66
CA ARG A 55 -11.36 7.69 0.36
C ARG A 55 -10.27 8.60 -0.20
N HIS A 56 -9.45 8.09 -1.12
CA HIS A 56 -8.19 8.73 -1.54
C HIS A 56 -8.04 8.95 -3.05
N GLY A 57 -8.93 8.38 -3.84
CA GLY A 57 -8.82 8.38 -5.29
C GLY A 57 -9.16 9.70 -5.96
N LEU A 58 -9.25 9.64 -7.28
CA LEU A 58 -9.62 10.73 -8.17
C LEU A 58 -10.72 10.25 -9.13
N ALA A 59 -11.79 11.03 -9.26
CA ALA A 59 -12.85 10.75 -10.23
C ALA A 59 -12.29 10.80 -11.66
N ALA A 60 -12.63 9.78 -12.45
CA ALA A 60 -12.32 9.69 -13.86
C ALA A 60 -13.55 9.26 -14.66
N PRO A 61 -13.65 9.60 -15.96
CA PRO A 61 -14.80 9.22 -16.78
C PRO A 61 -15.18 7.74 -16.73
N ARG A 62 -14.20 6.83 -16.68
CA ARG A 62 -14.42 5.37 -16.66
C ARG A 62 -14.57 4.77 -15.26
N GLY A 63 -14.40 5.55 -14.19
CA GLY A 63 -14.38 5.01 -12.83
C GLY A 63 -13.65 5.89 -11.83
N ILE A 64 -12.90 5.27 -10.92
CA ILE A 64 -12.06 5.98 -9.95
C ILE A 64 -10.61 5.55 -10.11
N LEU A 65 -9.73 6.53 -10.20
CA LEU A 65 -8.29 6.32 -10.22
C LEU A 65 -7.74 6.29 -8.78
N LEU A 66 -6.91 5.29 -8.48
CA LEU A 66 -6.22 5.15 -7.20
C LEU A 66 -4.71 5.09 -7.43
N ASP A 67 -3.96 5.95 -6.74
CA ASP A 67 -2.49 5.88 -6.77
C ASP A 67 -2.01 4.66 -5.98
N GLY A 68 -1.11 3.86 -6.56
CA GLY A 68 -0.63 2.62 -5.96
C GLY A 68 0.17 2.82 -4.66
N SER A 69 0.59 4.04 -4.34
CA SER A 69 1.15 4.36 -3.02
C SER A 69 0.18 4.08 -1.88
N TRP A 70 -1.13 4.27 -2.07
CA TRP A 70 -2.14 3.97 -1.04
C TRP A 70 -2.25 2.48 -0.75
N VAL A 71 -2.28 1.64 -1.80
CA VAL A 71 -2.24 0.18 -1.66
C VAL A 71 -0.96 -0.25 -0.95
N SER A 72 0.18 0.32 -1.36
CA SER A 72 1.47 0.04 -0.74
C SER A 72 1.51 0.46 0.73
N GLN A 73 0.88 1.58 1.09
CA GLN A 73 0.82 2.09 2.46
C GLN A 73 0.01 1.16 3.37
N VAL A 74 -1.11 0.62 2.90
CA VAL A 74 -1.94 -0.31 3.66
C VAL A 74 -1.27 -1.68 3.82
N LEU A 75 -0.51 -2.13 2.82
CA LEU A 75 0.22 -3.41 2.88
C LEU A 75 1.53 -3.34 3.67
N LYS A 76 2.14 -2.15 3.78
CA LYS A 76 3.44 -1.93 4.41
C LYS A 76 3.60 -2.57 5.80
N PRO A 77 2.61 -2.52 6.72
CA PRO A 77 2.73 -3.19 8.02
C PRO A 77 2.93 -4.70 7.90
N ALA A 78 2.16 -5.37 7.03
CA ALA A 78 2.25 -6.81 6.82
C ALA A 78 3.62 -7.18 6.22
N THR A 79 4.10 -6.41 5.25
CA THR A 79 5.42 -6.60 4.64
C THR A 79 6.56 -6.47 5.65
N LEU A 80 6.50 -5.45 6.53
CA LEU A 80 7.52 -5.25 7.56
C LEU A 80 7.48 -6.34 8.64
N LYS A 81 6.29 -6.84 9.02
CA LYS A 81 6.15 -7.98 9.94
C LYS A 81 6.72 -9.27 9.35
N ALA A 82 6.46 -9.53 8.06
CA ALA A 82 7.05 -10.66 7.35
C ALA A 82 8.59 -10.55 7.29
N GLN A 83 9.11 -9.33 7.03
CA GLN A 83 10.55 -9.08 7.07
C GLN A 83 11.16 -9.35 8.45
N ARG A 84 10.50 -8.94 9.54
CA ARG A 84 10.92 -9.25 10.91
C ARG A 84 10.97 -10.76 11.15
N SER A 85 9.90 -11.47 10.80
CA SER A 85 9.84 -12.93 10.97
C SER A 85 10.95 -13.66 10.22
N ASN A 86 11.29 -13.20 9.00
CA ASN A 86 12.40 -13.75 8.23
C ASN A 86 13.77 -13.44 8.87
N GLN A 87 13.96 -12.25 9.45
CA GLN A 87 15.18 -11.90 10.21
C GLN A 87 15.33 -12.78 11.45
N ASP A 88 14.26 -12.98 12.20
CA ASP A 88 14.25 -13.83 13.40
C ASP A 88 14.58 -15.29 13.03
N ALA A 89 13.98 -15.81 11.95
CA ALA A 89 14.25 -17.16 11.45
C ALA A 89 15.71 -17.34 10.98
N THR A 90 16.25 -16.34 10.27
CA THR A 90 17.65 -16.37 9.81
C THR A 90 18.61 -16.29 11.00
N ALA A 91 18.34 -15.43 11.97
CA ALA A 91 19.17 -15.31 13.18
C ALA A 91 19.19 -16.62 13.98
N ALA A 92 18.05 -17.29 14.12
CA ALA A 92 17.97 -18.59 14.80
C ALA A 92 18.76 -19.70 14.07
N GLN A 93 18.82 -19.66 12.74
CA GLN A 93 19.60 -20.62 11.94
C GLN A 93 21.11 -20.36 12.00
N LEU A 94 21.54 -19.11 12.21
CA LEU A 94 22.96 -18.72 12.30
C LEU A 94 23.53 -18.87 13.72
N GLU A 95 22.67 -18.86 14.75
CA GLU A 95 23.08 -18.99 16.15
C GLU A 95 23.98 -20.21 16.45
N PRO A 96 23.76 -21.41 15.86
CA PRO A 96 24.62 -22.57 16.07
C PRO A 96 26.01 -22.42 15.42
N VAL A 97 26.12 -21.69 14.31
CA VAL A 97 27.37 -21.49 13.56
C VAL A 97 28.24 -20.43 14.24
N GLU A 98 27.63 -19.35 14.73
CA GLU A 98 28.33 -18.24 15.38
C GLU A 98 29.00 -18.64 16.70
N ARG A 99 28.41 -19.56 17.47
CA ARG A 99 28.97 -20.03 18.76
C ARG A 99 30.36 -20.67 18.64
N TYR A 100 30.77 -21.14 17.46
CA TYR A 100 32.07 -21.80 17.25
C TYR A 100 33.20 -20.86 16.79
N THR A 101 32.92 -19.58 16.51
CA THR A 101 33.88 -18.64 15.89
C THR A 101 34.18 -17.37 16.71
N GLU A 102 33.68 -17.25 17.94
CA GLU A 102 33.66 -15.99 18.73
C GLU A 102 34.70 -15.90 19.86
N ASP A 103 35.96 -15.61 19.54
CA ASP A 103 37.02 -15.41 20.55
C ASP A 103 37.49 -13.94 20.77
N GLU A 104 36.86 -12.92 20.16
CA GLU A 104 37.27 -11.52 20.40
C GLU A 104 36.21 -10.63 21.11
N PRO A 105 36.57 -9.95 22.22
CA PRO A 105 35.64 -9.13 23.02
C PRO A 105 35.09 -7.91 22.26
N VAL A 106 35.83 -7.37 21.28
CA VAL A 106 35.39 -6.24 20.44
C VAL A 106 34.22 -6.64 19.53
N LYS A 107 34.22 -7.88 19.03
CA LYS A 107 33.13 -8.41 18.20
C LYS A 107 31.84 -8.62 19.01
N ARG A 108 31.98 -8.97 20.30
CA ARG A 108 30.86 -9.14 21.23
C ARG A 108 30.12 -7.82 21.52
N HIS A 109 30.86 -6.75 21.82
CA HIS A 109 30.26 -5.43 22.08
C HIS A 109 29.59 -4.82 20.83
N HIS A 110 30.20 -4.97 19.65
CA HIS A 110 29.61 -4.51 18.40
C HIS A 110 28.32 -5.30 18.06
N ARG A 111 28.30 -6.60 18.37
CA ARG A 111 27.11 -7.45 18.22
C ARG A 111 25.99 -7.01 19.14
N ASP A 112 26.24 -6.73 20.42
CA ASP A 112 25.18 -6.31 21.35
C ASP A 112 24.52 -5.01 20.87
N VAL A 113 25.30 -4.03 20.41
CA VAL A 113 24.77 -2.77 19.88
C VAL A 113 23.98 -2.96 18.59
N VAL A 114 24.43 -3.83 17.68
CA VAL A 114 23.71 -4.12 16.41
C VAL A 114 22.45 -4.96 16.67
N ARG A 115 22.53 -5.95 17.56
CA ARG A 115 21.44 -6.88 17.91
C ARG A 115 20.37 -6.18 18.76
N GLU A 116 20.70 -5.14 19.51
CA GLU A 116 19.71 -4.32 20.23
C GLU A 116 19.20 -3.12 19.41
N GLY A 117 20.04 -2.51 18.56
CA GLY A 117 19.71 -1.30 17.81
C GLY A 117 18.84 -1.55 16.57
N ALA A 118 19.13 -2.61 15.80
CA ALA A 118 18.42 -2.91 14.56
C ALA A 118 16.94 -3.34 14.78
N PRO A 119 16.61 -4.18 15.78
CA PRO A 119 15.21 -4.53 16.06
C PRO A 119 14.38 -3.34 16.54
N ARG A 120 14.95 -2.47 17.37
CA ARG A 120 14.26 -1.26 17.85
C ARG A 120 13.92 -0.29 16.70
N ALA A 121 14.77 -0.18 15.68
CA ALA A 121 14.50 0.64 14.52
C ALA A 121 13.41 0.03 13.61
N LEU A 122 13.38 -1.29 13.47
CA LEU A 122 12.34 -2.00 12.71
C LEU A 122 10.97 -1.92 13.41
N ASP A 123 10.95 -2.08 14.74
CA ASP A 123 9.74 -2.00 15.55
C ASP A 123 9.06 -0.63 15.44
N LYS A 124 9.84 0.45 15.53
CA LYS A 124 9.33 1.81 15.30
C LYS A 124 8.78 2.00 13.89
N ARG A 125 9.39 1.37 12.87
CA ARG A 125 8.89 1.44 11.49
C ARG A 125 7.58 0.67 11.31
N ILE A 126 7.43 -0.47 11.99
CA ILE A 126 6.18 -1.23 11.98
C ILE A 126 5.07 -0.41 12.65
N GLU A 127 5.33 0.14 13.84
CA GLU A 127 4.36 0.95 14.57
C GLU A 127 3.91 2.18 13.75
N GLN A 128 4.86 2.89 13.14
CA GLN A 128 4.54 4.02 12.27
C GLN A 128 3.74 3.58 11.04
N ALA A 129 4.13 2.47 10.39
CA ALA A 129 3.39 1.95 9.23
C ALA A 129 1.95 1.53 9.61
N GLU A 130 1.75 0.93 10.78
CA GLU A 130 0.40 0.58 11.27
C GLU A 130 -0.44 1.82 11.53
N LYS A 131 0.16 2.87 12.09
CA LYS A 131 -0.50 4.16 12.28
C LYS A 131 -0.90 4.76 10.93
N ASP A 132 0.02 4.83 9.98
CA ASP A 132 -0.23 5.39 8.64
C ASP A 132 -1.31 4.60 7.88
N ALA A 133 -1.30 3.26 7.98
CA ALA A 133 -2.31 2.39 7.38
C ALA A 133 -3.68 2.59 8.04
N ARG A 134 -3.72 2.69 9.38
CA ARG A 134 -4.95 2.95 10.12
C ARG A 134 -5.55 4.31 9.76
N GLU A 135 -4.73 5.36 9.70
CA GLU A 135 -5.18 6.69 9.30
C GLU A 135 -5.73 6.70 7.87
N ALA A 136 -5.10 5.98 6.94
CA ALA A 136 -5.60 5.83 5.58
C ALA A 136 -6.97 5.14 5.52
N LEU A 137 -7.18 4.09 6.31
CA LEU A 137 -8.44 3.34 6.36
C LEU A 137 -9.56 4.09 7.11
N GLN A 138 -9.20 4.89 8.12
CA GLN A 138 -10.17 5.67 8.91
C GLN A 138 -10.62 6.97 8.22
N ALA A 139 -9.93 7.42 7.17
CA ALA A 139 -10.32 8.60 6.41
C ALA A 139 -11.74 8.42 5.85
N ALA A 140 -12.64 9.38 6.07
CA ALA A 140 -14.02 9.27 5.58
C ALA A 140 -14.08 9.18 4.05
N PRO A 141 -14.97 8.36 3.47
CA PRO A 141 -15.19 8.33 2.03
C PRO A 141 -15.60 9.72 1.51
N ARG A 142 -15.05 10.13 0.36
CA ARG A 142 -15.33 11.44 -0.20
C ARG A 142 -16.71 11.45 -0.85
N ARG A 143 -17.59 12.34 -0.40
CA ARG A 143 -18.98 12.46 -0.90
C ARG A 143 -19.05 12.65 -2.42
N GLU A 144 -18.12 13.40 -2.99
CA GLU A 144 -18.01 13.61 -4.44
C GLU A 144 -17.69 12.31 -5.20
N LEU A 145 -16.82 11.45 -4.64
CA LEU A 145 -16.46 10.17 -5.25
C LEU A 145 -17.59 9.15 -5.11
N LEU A 146 -18.31 9.15 -3.98
CA LEU A 146 -19.52 8.36 -3.80
C LEU A 146 -20.61 8.74 -4.81
N ALA A 147 -20.85 10.04 -5.00
CA ALA A 147 -21.81 10.53 -5.98
C ALA A 147 -21.40 10.17 -7.42
N HIS A 148 -20.12 10.34 -7.74
CA HIS A 148 -19.55 9.94 -9.04
C HIS A 148 -19.72 8.44 -9.29
N TRP A 149 -19.35 7.60 -8.32
CA TRP A 149 -19.46 6.15 -8.40
C TRP A 149 -20.90 5.68 -8.63
N ARG A 150 -21.85 6.22 -7.85
CA ARG A 150 -23.28 5.95 -8.02
C ARG A 150 -23.79 6.46 -9.38
N GLY A 151 -23.31 7.62 -9.84
CA GLY A 151 -23.64 8.17 -11.16
C GLY A 151 -23.18 7.27 -12.31
N LEU A 152 -22.09 6.52 -12.13
CA LEU A 152 -21.61 5.51 -13.09
C LEU A 152 -22.35 4.16 -12.97
N GLY A 153 -23.28 4.01 -12.03
CA GLY A 153 -24.00 2.76 -11.76
C GLY A 153 -23.21 1.73 -10.96
N GLY A 154 -22.15 2.15 -10.26
CA GLY A 154 -21.35 1.27 -9.41
C GLY A 154 -22.09 0.88 -8.13
N THR A 155 -21.84 -0.34 -7.64
CA THR A 155 -22.32 -0.81 -6.33
C THR A 155 -21.29 -0.48 -5.26
N LEU A 156 -21.73 -0.01 -4.08
CA LEU A 156 -20.83 0.30 -2.99
C LEU A 156 -20.41 -0.97 -2.24
N PRO A 157 -19.20 -0.98 -1.65
CA PRO A 157 -18.79 -2.07 -0.79
C PRO A 157 -19.59 -2.03 0.53
N GLU A 158 -19.82 -3.21 1.13
CA GLU A 158 -20.60 -3.36 2.38
C GLU A 158 -20.02 -2.54 3.54
N THR A 159 -18.71 -2.28 3.53
CA THR A 159 -18.01 -1.44 4.50
C THR A 159 -18.48 0.01 4.52
N ILE A 160 -19.09 0.49 3.43
CA ILE A 160 -19.53 1.88 3.26
C ILE A 160 -21.07 1.98 3.28
N ASP A 161 -21.79 0.97 2.80
CA ASP A 161 -23.26 0.97 2.79
C ASP A 161 -23.89 0.81 4.20
N ALA A 162 -23.09 0.50 5.22
CA ALA A 162 -23.54 0.31 6.60
C ALA A 162 -23.61 1.62 7.45
N GLU A 163 -23.30 2.79 6.89
CA GLU A 163 -23.49 4.12 7.51
C GLU A 163 -24.81 4.80 7.09
#